data_AF-A0A1V1X3T7-F1
#
_entry.id   AF-A0A1V1X3T7-F1
#
_cell.length_a   1.000
_cell.length_b   1.000
_cell.length_c   1.000
_cell.angle_alpha   90.00
_cell.angle_beta   90.00
_cell.angle_gamma   90.00
#
_symmetry.space_group_name_H-M   'P 1'
#
loop_
_entity.id
_entity.type
_entity.pdbx_description
1 polymer ?
#
loop_
_entity_poly.entity_id
_entity_poly.type
_entity_poly.pdbx_seq_one_letter_code
_entity_poly.pdbx_strand_id
1 'polypeptide(L)' 'MKYPVRCEIIDVTGIEVFPGVQGNTPDESKPFIGEQGLAERIGWDVRITLDNGEIIFGYDCWWKPIK' A
#
# COMPACT_ATOMS: atom_id res chain seq x y z
N MET A 1 -12.92 -4.16 4.63
CA MET A 1 -12.03 -3.20 5.30
C MET A 1 -12.81 -1.91 5.57
N LYS A 2 -12.55 -1.22 6.69
CA LYS A 2 -13.16 0.08 6.99
C LYS A 2 -12.09 1.16 6.87
N TYR A 3 -12.40 2.27 6.21
CA TYR A 3 -11.54 3.44 6.09
C TYR A 3 -12.02 4.55 7.05
N PRO A 4 -11.14 5.46 7.51
CA PRO A 4 -9.69 5.39 7.34
C PRO A 4 -9.06 4.24 8.14
N VAL A 5 -7.91 3.73 7.70
CA VAL A 5 -7.21 2.61 8.37
C VAL A 5 -5.71 2.86 8.43
N ARG A 6 -5.10 2.52 9.57
CA ARG A 6 -3.64 2.51 9.67
C ARG A 6 -3.08 1.39 8.81
N CYS A 7 -2.03 1.68 8.06
CA CYS A 7 -1.40 0.71 7.18
C CYS A 7 0.12 0.75 7.25
N GLU A 8 0.73 -0.31 6.75
CA GLU A 8 2.16 -0.45 6.48
C GLU A 8 2.33 -0.82 5.00
N ILE A 9 3.27 -0.17 4.31
CA ILE A 9 3.63 -0.51 2.94
C ILE A 9 4.45 -1.79 2.93
N ILE A 10 4.12 -2.72 2.05
CA ILE A 10 4.72 -4.05 2.00
C ILE A 10 5.33 -4.35 0.64
N ASP A 11 6.34 -5.22 0.64
CA ASP A 11 6.82 -5.86 -0.57
C ASP A 11 5.97 -7.11 -0.86
N VAL A 12 5.54 -7.27 -2.11
CA VAL A 12 4.84 -8.47 -2.58
C VAL A 12 5.59 -9.19 -3.69
N THR A 13 6.87 -8.88 -3.89
CA THR A 13 7.72 -9.53 -4.90
C THR A 13 7.69 -11.05 -4.76
N GLY A 14 7.12 -11.72 -5.77
CA GLY A 14 7.02 -13.18 -5.81
C GLY A 14 5.93 -13.78 -4.89
N ILE A 15 5.01 -12.94 -4.40
CA ILE A 15 3.82 -13.41 -3.67
C ILE A 15 2.69 -13.64 -4.69
N GLU A 16 2.00 -14.77 -4.61
CA GLU A 16 0.82 -15.02 -5.44
C GLU A 16 -0.36 -14.14 -4.96
N VAL A 17 -0.71 -13.11 -5.74
CA VAL A 17 -1.80 -12.16 -5.42
C VAL A 17 -3.13 -12.60 -6.01
N PHE A 18 -3.09 -13.44 -7.03
CA PHE A 18 -4.24 -14.09 -7.66
C PHE A 18 -3.78 -15.45 -8.21
N PRO A 19 -4.64 -16.48 -8.33
CA PRO A 19 -4.22 -17.78 -8.87
C PRO A 19 -3.45 -17.67 -10.18
N GLY A 20 -2.17 -18.05 -10.16
CA GLY A 20 -1.23 -17.97 -11.30
C GLY A 20 -0.61 -16.59 -11.56
N VAL A 21 -0.91 -15.57 -10.75
CA VAL A 21 -0.38 -14.20 -10.89
C VAL A 21 0.55 -13.88 -9.74
N GLN A 22 1.81 -13.66 -10.07
CA GLN A 22 2.82 -13.20 -9.13
C GLN A 22 2.74 -11.68 -8.99
N GLY A 23 2.63 -11.22 -7.76
CA GLY A 23 2.74 -9.83 -7.38
C GLY A 23 4.17 -9.35 -7.55
N ASN A 24 4.29 -8.08 -7.93
CA ASN A 24 5.55 -7.36 -7.92
C ASN A 24 5.27 -5.94 -7.44
N THR A 25 6.04 -5.47 -6.47
CA THR A 25 5.92 -4.07 -6.02
C THR A 25 6.61 -3.18 -7.06
N PRO A 26 5.94 -2.13 -7.59
CA PRO A 26 6.55 -1.18 -8.50
C PRO A 26 7.83 -0.56 -7.92
N ASP A 27 8.82 -0.29 -8.77
CA ASP A 27 10.10 0.28 -8.30
C ASP A 27 9.92 1.62 -7.58
N GLU A 28 8.91 2.40 -7.99
CA GLU A 28 8.59 3.70 -7.41
C GLU A 28 8.09 3.62 -5.96
N SER A 29 7.47 2.50 -5.54
CA SER A 29 7.01 2.32 -4.15
C SER A 29 7.96 1.54 -3.26
N LYS A 30 9.01 0.93 -3.83
CA LYS A 30 10.05 0.23 -3.04
C LYS A 30 10.71 1.09 -1.96
N PRO A 31 10.99 2.39 -2.17
CA PRO A 31 11.56 3.24 -1.12
C PRO A 31 10.68 3.36 0.13
N PHE A 32 9.38 3.11 0.02
CA PHE A 32 8.43 3.24 1.13
C PHE A 32 8.13 1.93 1.83
N ILE A 33 8.70 0.79 1.41
CA ILE A 33 8.47 -0.50 2.07
C ILE A 33 8.83 -0.41 3.57
N GLY A 34 7.90 -0.81 4.43
CA GLY A 34 8.03 -0.73 5.89
C GLY A 34 7.55 0.60 6.49
N GLU A 35 7.34 1.65 5.68
CA GLU A 35 6.75 2.89 6.14
C GLU A 35 5.27 2.70 6.51
N GLN A 36 4.83 3.48 7.49
CA GLN A 36 3.47 3.44 7.99
C GLN A 36 2.72 4.73 7.67
N GLY A 37 1.40 4.63 7.62
CA GLY A 37 0.56 5.76 7.27
C GLY A 37 -0.92 5.54 7.53
N LEU A 38 -1.71 6.51 7.07
CA LEU A 38 -3.16 6.45 7.08
C LEU A 38 -3.67 6.26 5.65
N ALA A 39 -4.32 5.13 5.40
CA ALA A 39 -5.04 4.87 4.16
C ALA A 39 -6.47 5.41 4.25
N GLU A 40 -6.88 6.17 3.26
CA GLU A 40 -8.19 6.79 3.13
C GLU A 40 -8.79 6.46 1.76
N ARG A 41 -10.07 6.08 1.72
CA ARG A 41 -10.75 5.83 0.44
C ARG A 41 -11.24 7.15 -0.15
N ILE A 42 -10.78 7.45 -1.36
CA ILE A 42 -11.19 8.61 -2.14
C ILE A 42 -11.80 8.15 -3.46
N GLY A 43 -13.13 8.01 -3.49
CA GLY A 43 -13.85 7.45 -4.63
C GLY A 43 -13.53 5.97 -4.86
N TRP A 44 -12.90 5.67 -6.00
CA TRP A 44 -12.48 4.32 -6.40
C TRP A 44 -11.06 3.96 -5.96
N ASP A 45 -10.33 4.93 -5.40
CA ASP A 45 -8.92 4.79 -5.09
C ASP A 45 -8.66 4.93 -3.58
N VAL A 46 -7.43 4.63 -3.18
CA VAL A 46 -6.94 4.74 -1.82
C VAL A 46 -5.77 5.70 -1.80
N ARG A 47 -5.92 6.79 -1.05
CA ARG A 47 -4.83 7.70 -0.75
C ARG A 47 -4.16 7.25 0.55
N ILE A 48 -2.86 7.08 0.53
CA ILE A 48 -2.07 6.77 1.71
C ILE A 48 -1.21 7.98 2.04
N THR A 49 -1.43 8.55 3.23
CA THR A 49 -0.57 9.58 3.78
C THR A 49 0.39 8.91 4.76
N LEU A 50 1.67 8.79 4.37
CA LEU A 50 2.73 8.24 5.20
C LEU A 50 3.04 9.17 6.38
N ASP A 51 3.57 8.61 7.46
CA ASP A 51 3.88 9.36 8.69
C ASP A 51 4.99 10.40 8.50
N ASN A 52 5.84 10.22 7.46
CA ASN A 52 6.83 11.19 7.02
C ASN A 52 6.22 12.40 6.26
N GLY A 53 4.91 12.40 6.01
CA GLY A 53 4.16 13.44 5.30
C GLY A 53 4.00 13.21 3.79
N GLU A 54 4.59 12.14 3.23
CA GLU A 54 4.50 11.80 1.83
C GLU A 54 3.14 11.16 1.48
N ILE A 55 2.70 11.33 0.24
CA ILE A 55 1.42 10.80 -0.24
C ILE A 55 1.68 9.87 -1.40
N ILE A 56 1.20 8.63 -1.27
CA ILE A 56 1.21 7.63 -2.33
C ILE A 56 -0.21 7.07 -2.52
N PHE A 57 -0.49 6.55 -3.72
CA PHE A 57 -1.81 5.99 -4.04
C PHE A 57 -1.78 4.46 -4.01
N GLY A 58 -2.94 3.86 -3.74
CA GLY A 58 -3.07 2.41 -3.57
C GLY A 58 -2.83 1.61 -4.85
N TYR A 59 -2.85 2.24 -6.03
CA TYR A 59 -2.42 1.60 -7.28
C TYR A 59 -0.89 1.66 -7.49
N ASP A 60 -0.19 2.56 -6.79
CA ASP A 60 1.26 2.71 -6.89
C ASP A 60 2.02 1.84 -5.87
N CYS A 61 1.33 1.26 -4.90
CA CYS A 61 1.95 0.50 -3.81
C CYS A 61 1.09 -0.66 -3.31
N TRP A 62 1.74 -1.58 -2.59
CA TRP A 62 1.06 -2.63 -1.84
C TRP A 62 1.11 -2.30 -0.35
N TRP A 63 0.02 -2.56 0.36
CA TRP A 63 -0.10 -2.21 1.76
C TRP A 63 -1.04 -3.16 2.48
N LYS A 64 -0.90 -3.25 3.80
CA LYS A 64 -1.78 -4.05 4.67
C LYS A 64 -2.26 -3.21 5.86
N PRO A 65 -3.44 -3.48 6.43
CA PRO A 65 -3.87 -2.84 7.67
C PRO A 65 -2.97 -3.27 8.85
N ILE A 66 -2.69 -2.32 9.74
CA ILE A 66 -2.03 -2.55 11.02
C ILE A 66 -2.96 -2.14 12.18
N LYS A 67 -2.74 -2.72 13.37
CA LYS A 67 -3.54 -2.45 14.57
C LYS A 67 -2.99 -1.27 15.36
#